data_AF-A0A9N7RIX3-F1
#
_entry.id   AF-A0A9N7RIX3-F1
#
_cell.length_a   1.000
_cell.length_b   1.000
_cell.length_c   1.000
_cell.angle_alpha   90.00
_cell.angle_beta   90.00
_cell.angle_gamma   90.00
#
_symmetry.space_group_name_H-M   'P 1'
#
loop_
_entity.id
_entity.type
_entity.pdbx_description
1 polymer ?
#
loop_
_entity_poly.entity_id
_entity_poly.type
_entity_poly.pdbx_seq_one_letter_code
_entity_poly.pdbx_strand_id
1 'polypeptide(L)'
;MPFPSSAPTYLPKHDFIQYLDEYASHFNVTPLYHRRVSCASFGDRNWLVVAENTQSGTTESYSAKFLVVATGENNEGYIPPVSGLGSFNGETMHASFYDNGNRFCGKDVLVVGSGNSGMEIAFDLSNCGSRVSIVVRSPVHYLANWMVKLGMEMLKFLSIDVVDKIVLMLSKIKYGDLNNYGIQRPSKGPFYLKVATGRSPVIDVGTIGKIQEQKIKVLPSIEKVDGDYVRFANGDTKRFDAIVFATGYKSAVREWLKDDGALFGENGIPKVEKSKLRKGENGLYCAGFGMMGLIGISNDAKAISHDIVVILNQESSLFDNI
;
A
#
# COMPACT_ATOMS: atom_id res chain seq x y z
N MET A 1 -10.65 -19.64 6.38
CA MET A 1 -10.75 -19.63 7.85
C MET A 1 -11.26 -18.27 8.28
N PRO A 2 -12.30 -18.14 9.12
CA PRO A 2 -12.66 -16.87 9.72
C PRO A 2 -11.64 -16.46 10.79
N PHE A 3 -11.57 -15.17 11.14
CA PHE A 3 -10.86 -14.75 12.35
C PHE A 3 -11.56 -15.31 13.60
N PRO A 4 -10.83 -15.50 14.71
CA PRO A 4 -11.43 -15.86 16.00
C PRO A 4 -12.52 -14.87 16.42
N SER A 5 -13.58 -15.33 17.07
CA SER A 5 -14.67 -14.47 17.56
C SER A 5 -14.21 -13.45 18.61
N SER A 6 -13.11 -13.73 19.31
CA SER A 6 -12.45 -12.84 20.26
C SER A 6 -11.56 -11.78 19.61
N ALA A 7 -11.30 -11.86 18.30
CA ALA A 7 -10.40 -10.93 17.62
C ALA A 7 -10.97 -9.51 17.63
N PRO A 8 -10.12 -8.49 17.86
CA PRO A 8 -10.55 -7.10 17.78
C PRO A 8 -10.97 -6.74 16.34
N THR A 9 -11.81 -5.71 16.20
CA THR A 9 -12.23 -5.22 14.87
C THR A 9 -11.04 -4.79 14.00
N TYR A 10 -10.00 -4.22 14.61
CA TYR A 10 -8.74 -3.87 13.95
C TYR A 10 -7.64 -4.73 14.57
N LEU A 11 -7.12 -5.69 13.80
CA LEU A 11 -6.11 -6.62 14.30
C LEU A 11 -4.73 -5.95 14.38
N PRO A 12 -4.02 -6.07 15.52
CA PRO A 12 -2.61 -5.79 15.62
C PRO A 12 -1.78 -6.64 14.64
N LYS A 13 -0.57 -6.15 14.32
CA LYS A 13 0.38 -6.84 13.42
C LYS A 13 0.67 -8.28 13.87
N HIS A 14 0.94 -8.50 15.15
CA HIS A 14 1.32 -9.82 15.67
C HIS A 14 0.18 -10.82 15.56
N ASP A 15 -1.04 -10.42 15.94
CA ASP A 15 -2.25 -11.26 15.83
C ASP A 15 -2.55 -11.63 14.37
N PHE A 16 -2.32 -10.70 13.44
CA PHE A 16 -2.51 -10.97 12.01
C PHE A 16 -1.45 -11.95 11.46
N ILE A 17 -0.19 -11.84 11.90
CA ILE A 17 0.86 -12.80 11.53
C ILE A 17 0.51 -14.20 12.07
N GLN A 18 0.11 -14.29 13.34
CA GLN A 18 -0.31 -15.56 13.94
C GLN A 18 -1.45 -16.20 13.14
N TYR A 19 -2.45 -15.42 12.74
CA TYR A 19 -3.54 -15.91 11.90
C TYR A 19 -3.03 -16.49 10.55
N LEU A 20 -2.01 -15.89 9.93
CA LEU A 20 -1.43 -16.40 8.68
C LEU A 20 -0.68 -17.72 8.89
N ASP A 21 0.05 -17.86 10.01
CA ASP A 21 0.74 -19.10 10.36
C ASP A 21 -0.26 -20.24 10.63
N GLU A 22 -1.33 -19.94 11.39
CA GLU A 22 -2.43 -20.87 11.63
C GLU A 22 -3.15 -21.26 10.33
N TYR A 23 -3.35 -20.31 9.41
CA TYR A 23 -3.93 -20.58 8.11
C TYR A 23 -3.05 -21.54 7.29
N ALA A 24 -1.74 -21.29 7.22
CA ALA A 24 -0.80 -22.16 6.51
C ALA A 24 -0.79 -23.57 7.10
N SER A 25 -0.74 -23.68 8.43
CA SER A 25 -0.80 -24.97 9.13
C SER A 25 -2.13 -25.70 8.91
N HIS A 26 -3.27 -25.00 8.97
CA HIS A 26 -4.59 -25.63 8.81
C HIS A 26 -4.80 -26.23 7.43
N PHE A 27 -4.27 -25.57 6.38
CA PHE A 27 -4.41 -26.01 4.99
C PHE A 27 -3.19 -26.78 4.47
N ASN A 28 -2.24 -27.16 5.35
CA ASN A 28 -0.97 -27.80 4.99
C ASN A 28 -0.22 -27.09 3.84
N VAL A 29 -0.28 -25.76 3.82
CA VAL A 29 0.50 -24.95 2.87
C VAL A 29 1.92 -24.86 3.40
N THR A 30 2.90 -25.25 2.57
CA THR A 30 4.32 -25.22 2.93
C THR A 30 5.06 -24.21 2.05
N PRO A 31 5.13 -22.92 2.44
CA PRO A 31 5.88 -21.93 1.67
C PRO A 31 7.37 -22.22 1.70
N LEU A 32 8.02 -22.09 0.54
CA LEU A 32 9.48 -22.10 0.45
C LEU A 32 10.02 -20.71 0.75
N TYR A 33 10.30 -20.44 2.02
CA TYR A 33 10.92 -19.18 2.44
C TYR A 33 12.36 -19.07 1.93
N HIS A 34 12.90 -17.85 1.96
CA HIS A 34 14.25 -17.50 1.53
C HIS A 34 14.53 -17.79 0.04
N ARG A 35 13.49 -17.97 -0.78
CA ARG A 35 13.60 -18.07 -2.24
C ARG A 35 13.26 -16.72 -2.85
N ARG A 36 14.29 -15.98 -3.27
CA ARG A 36 14.10 -14.74 -4.03
C ARG A 36 14.03 -15.09 -5.51
N VAL A 37 12.85 -14.93 -6.12
CA VAL A 37 12.71 -15.08 -7.58
C VAL A 37 13.51 -13.99 -8.27
N SER A 38 14.45 -14.38 -9.13
CA SER A 38 15.28 -13.47 -9.93
C SER A 38 14.82 -13.39 -11.38
N CYS A 39 14.18 -14.44 -11.89
CA CYS A 39 13.62 -14.47 -13.24
C CYS A 39 12.41 -15.40 -13.33
N ALA A 40 11.39 -14.99 -14.07
CA ALA A 40 10.32 -15.87 -14.54
C ALA A 40 10.05 -15.60 -16.02
N SER A 41 10.12 -16.65 -16.82
CA SER A 41 9.95 -16.61 -18.28
C SER A 41 9.11 -17.80 -18.75
N PHE A 42 8.36 -17.63 -19.83
CA PHE A 42 7.58 -18.72 -20.42
C PHE A 42 8.42 -19.43 -21.48
N GLY A 43 8.67 -20.72 -21.28
CA GLY A 43 9.43 -21.57 -22.18
C GLY A 43 8.54 -22.45 -23.07
N ASP A 44 9.03 -23.65 -23.37
CA ASP A 44 8.35 -24.64 -24.22
C ASP A 44 7.17 -25.29 -23.47
N ARG A 45 6.06 -24.54 -23.35
CA ARG A 45 4.76 -24.86 -22.72
C ARG A 45 4.65 -24.71 -21.20
N ASN A 46 5.74 -24.39 -20.51
CA ASN A 46 5.74 -24.16 -19.06
C ASN A 46 6.46 -22.87 -18.68
N TRP A 47 6.08 -22.30 -17.54
CA TRP A 47 6.86 -21.27 -16.85
C TRP A 47 8.11 -21.85 -16.25
N LEU A 48 9.23 -21.20 -16.51
CA LEU A 48 10.52 -21.45 -15.87
C LEU A 48 10.79 -20.31 -14.89
N VAL A 49 10.93 -20.66 -13.60
CA VAL A 49 11.18 -19.71 -12.51
C VAL A 49 12.55 -20.00 -11.92
N VAL A 50 13.43 -19.01 -11.98
CA VAL A 50 14.75 -19.05 -11.34
C VAL A 50 14.66 -18.30 -10.03
N ALA A 51 15.06 -18.97 -8.95
CA ALA A 51 15.10 -18.39 -7.62
C ALA A 51 16.47 -18.59 -6.97
N GLU A 52 16.90 -17.61 -6.21
CA GLU A 52 18.08 -17.69 -5.36
C GLU A 52 17.64 -18.05 -3.93
N ASN A 53 18.22 -19.11 -3.39
CA ASN A 53 18.09 -19.43 -1.97
C ASN A 53 19.06 -18.53 -1.18
N THR A 54 18.52 -17.54 -0.47
CA THR A 54 19.32 -16.53 0.23
C THR A 54 20.02 -17.04 1.48
N GLN A 55 19.73 -18.27 1.93
CA GLN A 55 20.44 -18.91 3.04
C GLN A 55 21.67 -19.71 2.56
N SER A 56 21.50 -20.50 1.49
CA SER A 56 22.58 -21.35 0.96
C SER A 56 23.41 -20.67 -0.14
N GLY A 57 22.91 -19.59 -0.73
CA GLY A 57 23.48 -18.95 -1.93
C GLY A 57 23.29 -19.75 -3.22
N THR A 58 22.49 -20.82 -3.20
CA THR A 58 22.29 -21.68 -4.37
C THR A 58 21.17 -21.16 -5.27
N THR A 59 21.34 -21.32 -6.58
CA THR A 59 20.28 -21.08 -7.56
C THR A 59 19.43 -22.33 -7.75
N GLU A 60 18.12 -22.17 -7.70
CA GLU A 60 17.11 -23.22 -7.88
C GLU A 60 16.25 -22.86 -9.11
N SER A 61 15.84 -23.87 -9.87
CA SER A 61 14.97 -23.71 -11.04
C SER A 61 13.70 -24.53 -10.88
N TYR A 62 12.56 -23.89 -11.13
CA TYR A 62 11.24 -24.48 -11.02
C TYR A 62 10.53 -24.43 -12.37
N SER A 63 9.79 -25.49 -12.70
CA SER A 63 8.93 -25.54 -13.88
C SER A 63 7.48 -25.68 -13.44
N ALA A 64 6.60 -24.83 -13.95
CA ALA A 64 5.18 -24.85 -13.60
C ALA A 64 4.30 -24.54 -14.81
N LYS A 65 3.12 -25.16 -14.85
CA LYS A 65 2.13 -24.89 -15.89
C LYS A 65 1.44 -23.55 -15.71
N PHE A 66 1.23 -23.14 -14.47
CA PHE A 66 0.59 -21.86 -14.10
C PHE A 66 1.56 -21.04 -13.26
N LEU A 67 1.55 -19.73 -13.47
CA LEU A 67 2.31 -18.77 -12.65
C LEU A 67 1.34 -17.76 -12.04
N VAL A 68 1.32 -17.68 -10.71
CA VAL A 68 0.52 -16.67 -9.99
C VAL A 68 1.45 -15.63 -9.38
N VAL A 69 1.40 -14.42 -9.92
CA VAL A 69 2.15 -13.26 -9.42
C VAL A 69 1.42 -12.68 -8.21
N ALA A 70 1.90 -12.99 -7.01
CA ALA A 70 1.32 -12.54 -5.73
C ALA A 70 2.26 -11.64 -4.92
N THR A 71 3.18 -10.93 -5.58
CA THR A 71 4.16 -10.03 -4.92
C THR A 71 3.57 -8.70 -4.45
N GLY A 72 2.36 -8.38 -4.90
CA GLY A 72 1.66 -7.15 -4.59
C GLY A 72 2.24 -5.89 -5.23
N GLU A 73 1.54 -4.78 -4.97
CA GLU A 73 1.82 -3.45 -5.50
C GLU A 73 2.77 -2.60 -4.64
N ASN A 74 2.91 -2.93 -3.35
CA ASN A 74 3.72 -2.16 -2.38
C ASN A 74 4.99 -2.92 -1.99
N ASN A 75 5.98 -2.94 -2.86
CA ASN A 75 7.23 -3.66 -2.62
C ASN A 75 8.37 -2.70 -2.24
N GLU A 76 8.80 -1.87 -3.18
CA GLU A 76 9.96 -1.00 -2.99
C GLU A 76 9.55 0.39 -2.56
N GLY A 77 10.20 0.93 -1.53
CA GLY A 77 9.96 2.29 -1.08
C GLY A 77 10.30 3.31 -2.16
N TYR A 78 9.39 4.25 -2.44
CA TYR A 78 9.60 5.25 -3.48
C TYR A 78 9.98 6.60 -2.87
N ILE A 79 11.24 7.01 -3.03
CA ILE A 79 11.68 8.38 -2.76
C ILE A 79 11.68 9.14 -4.11
N PRO A 80 10.86 10.19 -4.28
CA PRO A 80 10.84 10.96 -5.51
C PRO A 80 12.16 11.74 -5.68
N PRO A 81 12.58 12.05 -6.92
CA PRO A 81 13.69 12.95 -7.13
C PRO A 81 13.36 14.33 -6.54
N VAL A 82 14.20 14.79 -5.62
CA VAL A 82 14.11 16.11 -5.00
C VAL A 82 15.42 16.85 -5.24
N SER A 83 15.31 18.06 -5.80
CA SER A 83 16.48 18.88 -6.13
C SER A 83 17.30 19.16 -4.86
N GLY A 84 18.60 18.89 -4.93
CA GLY A 84 19.55 19.12 -3.83
C GLY A 84 19.41 18.17 -2.63
N LEU A 85 18.59 17.12 -2.70
CA LEU A 85 18.42 16.17 -1.59
C LEU A 85 19.74 15.53 -1.13
N GLY A 86 20.65 15.26 -2.05
CA GLY A 86 21.98 14.71 -1.73
C GLY A 86 22.91 15.68 -0.97
N SER A 87 22.53 16.95 -0.82
CA SER A 87 23.25 17.93 0.00
C SER A 87 22.78 17.96 1.46
N PHE A 88 21.71 17.23 1.80
CA PHE A 88 21.16 17.21 3.15
C PHE A 88 22.12 16.49 4.10
N ASN A 89 22.57 17.17 5.17
CA ASN A 89 23.49 16.56 6.13
C ASN A 89 22.79 15.72 7.21
N GLY A 90 21.47 15.90 7.36
CA GLY A 90 20.65 15.16 8.31
C GLY A 90 20.26 13.77 7.82
N GLU A 91 19.44 13.08 8.60
CA GLU A 91 19.00 11.73 8.27
C GLU A 91 17.86 11.74 7.25
N THR A 92 18.02 11.04 6.12
CA THR A 92 16.93 10.83 5.14
C THR A 92 16.55 9.36 5.07
N MET A 93 15.24 9.05 5.09
CA MET A 93 14.78 7.67 4.91
C MET A 93 13.41 7.59 4.25
N HIS A 94 13.12 6.45 3.64
CA HIS A 94 11.75 6.08 3.29
C HIS A 94 11.01 5.53 4.52
N ALA A 95 9.68 5.68 4.56
CA ALA A 95 8.82 5.19 5.64
C ALA A 95 8.96 3.69 5.93
N SER A 96 9.41 2.88 4.97
CA SER A 96 9.70 1.45 5.17
C SER A 96 10.85 1.17 6.14
N PHE A 97 11.74 2.14 6.34
CA PHE A 97 12.85 2.06 7.30
C PHE A 97 12.54 2.80 8.61
N TYR A 98 11.33 3.37 8.73
CA TYR A 98 10.88 3.95 9.98
C TYR A 98 10.44 2.84 10.93
N ASP A 99 10.98 2.85 12.13
CA ASP A 99 10.59 1.92 13.20
C ASP A 99 9.76 2.64 14.27
N ASN A 100 10.37 3.59 14.99
CA ASN A 100 9.69 4.37 16.03
C ASN A 100 10.26 5.79 16.18
N GLY A 101 9.48 6.65 16.83
CA GLY A 101 9.75 8.08 16.98
C GLY A 101 10.77 8.44 18.06
N ASN A 102 11.14 7.52 18.97
CA ASN A 102 11.93 7.85 20.15
C ASN A 102 13.31 8.45 19.81
N ARG A 103 13.95 7.95 18.74
CA ARG A 103 15.26 8.44 18.27
C ARG A 103 15.24 9.86 17.69
N PHE A 104 14.05 10.43 17.51
CA PHE A 104 13.83 11.79 17.01
C PHE A 104 13.35 12.77 18.08
N CYS A 105 13.25 12.34 19.35
CA CYS A 105 12.87 13.20 20.45
C CYS A 105 13.71 14.50 20.45
N GLY A 106 13.04 15.66 20.49
CA GLY A 106 13.68 16.96 20.47
C GLY A 106 14.24 17.41 19.11
N LYS A 107 14.12 16.63 18.04
CA LYS A 107 14.56 16.98 16.68
C LYS A 107 13.46 17.64 15.84
N ASP A 108 13.86 18.44 14.85
CA ASP A 108 12.98 18.93 13.79
C ASP A 108 12.88 17.89 12.67
N VAL A 109 11.71 17.29 12.48
CA VAL A 109 11.50 16.22 11.51
C VAL A 109 10.47 16.62 10.46
N LEU A 110 10.85 16.48 9.18
CA LEU A 110 9.96 16.67 8.05
C LEU A 110 9.42 15.32 7.55
N VAL A 111 8.11 15.12 7.63
CA VAL A 111 7.43 13.97 7.03
C VAL A 111 6.91 14.37 5.65
N VAL A 112 7.35 13.69 4.60
CA VAL A 112 6.95 13.99 3.22
C VAL A 112 5.87 13.03 2.77
N GLY A 113 4.65 13.54 2.58
CA GLY A 113 3.49 12.74 2.18
C GLY A 113 2.51 12.54 3.32
N SER A 114 1.23 12.55 2.97
CA SER A 114 0.12 12.58 3.92
C SER A 114 -0.88 11.43 3.70
N GLY A 115 -0.37 10.28 3.25
CA GLY A 115 -1.10 9.01 3.28
C GLY A 115 -1.16 8.42 4.69
N ASN A 116 -1.69 7.20 4.84
CA ASN A 116 -1.78 6.53 6.15
C ASN A 116 -0.43 6.50 6.88
N SER A 117 0.63 5.99 6.24
CA SER A 117 1.97 5.93 6.84
C SER A 117 2.49 7.32 7.24
N GLY A 118 2.32 8.34 6.40
CA GLY A 118 2.79 9.69 6.73
C GLY A 118 2.07 10.29 7.94
N MET A 119 0.75 10.09 8.03
CA MET A 119 -0.03 10.57 9.17
C MET A 119 0.29 9.81 10.46
N GLU A 120 0.46 8.49 10.40
CA GLU A 120 0.82 7.67 11.56
C GLU A 120 2.23 7.99 12.06
N ILE A 121 3.21 8.11 11.16
CA ILE A 121 4.59 8.51 11.50
C ILE A 121 4.61 9.91 12.10
N ALA A 122 3.90 10.88 11.51
CA ALA A 122 3.86 12.23 12.05
C ALA A 122 3.23 12.28 13.46
N PHE A 123 2.20 11.46 13.70
CA PHE A 123 1.58 11.32 15.01
C PHE A 123 2.53 10.70 16.04
N ASP A 124 3.20 9.61 15.68
CA ASP A 124 4.19 8.93 16.53
C ASP A 124 5.35 9.87 16.90
N LEU A 125 5.98 10.50 15.92
CA LEU A 125 7.04 11.50 16.11
C LEU A 125 6.61 12.64 17.05
N SER A 126 5.38 13.14 16.88
CA SER A 126 4.84 14.22 17.72
C SER A 126 4.61 13.77 19.16
N ASN A 127 4.17 12.53 19.38
CA ASN A 127 4.01 11.95 20.71
C ASN A 127 5.35 11.66 21.39
N CYS A 128 6.39 11.33 20.61
CA CYS A 128 7.76 11.15 21.10
C CYS A 128 8.53 12.46 21.32
N GLY A 129 7.88 13.63 21.21
CA GLY A 129 8.49 14.93 21.51
C GLY A 129 9.31 15.56 20.38
N SER A 130 9.13 15.10 19.14
CA SER A 130 9.74 15.74 17.95
C SER A 130 8.96 17.00 17.54
N ARG A 131 9.65 17.98 16.95
CA ARG A 131 9.02 19.12 16.27
C ARG A 131 8.71 18.72 14.84
N VAL A 132 7.46 18.36 14.59
CA VAL A 132 7.07 17.71 13.32
C VAL A 132 6.48 18.72 12.35
N SER A 133 6.94 18.66 11.10
CA SER A 133 6.24 19.23 9.96
C SER A 133 5.86 18.15 8.96
N ILE A 134 4.71 18.28 8.31
CA ILE A 134 4.22 17.33 7.31
C ILE A 134 3.92 18.03 5.99
N VAL A 135 4.43 17.47 4.89
CA VAL A 135 4.14 17.96 3.53
C VAL A 135 2.84 17.34 3.02
N VAL A 136 1.84 18.20 2.78
CA VAL A 136 0.56 17.82 2.18
C VAL A 136 0.46 18.47 0.81
N ARG A 137 0.82 17.72 -0.24
CA ARG A 137 0.83 18.26 -1.62
C ARG A 137 -0.54 18.23 -2.30
N SER A 138 -1.28 17.14 -2.11
CA SER A 138 -2.44 16.81 -2.92
C SER A 138 -3.67 16.65 -2.05
N PRO A 139 -4.88 17.03 -2.54
CA PRO A 139 -6.09 16.88 -1.77
C PRO A 139 -6.29 15.45 -1.26
N VAL A 140 -6.74 15.30 -0.02
CA VAL A 140 -6.97 14.01 0.63
C VAL A 140 -8.13 14.09 1.63
N HIS A 141 -8.88 13.00 1.77
CA HIS A 141 -9.90 12.86 2.81
C HIS A 141 -9.31 12.18 4.04
N TYR A 142 -9.51 12.79 5.20
CA TYR A 142 -9.22 12.19 6.50
C TYR A 142 -10.52 11.77 7.19
N LEU A 143 -10.57 10.52 7.63
CA LEU A 143 -11.73 9.92 8.27
C LEU A 143 -11.32 9.20 9.55
N ALA A 144 -12.20 9.21 10.56
CA ALA A 144 -12.02 8.34 11.71
C ALA A 144 -12.37 6.89 11.33
N ASN A 145 -11.76 5.92 12.01
CA ASN A 145 -12.03 4.49 11.84
C ASN A 145 -13.53 4.15 11.84
N TRP A 146 -14.29 4.68 12.79
CA TRP A 146 -15.73 4.42 12.88
C TRP A 146 -16.52 4.99 11.70
N MET A 147 -16.08 6.09 11.08
CA MET A 147 -16.73 6.68 9.91
C MET A 147 -16.53 5.78 8.68
N VAL A 148 -15.34 5.21 8.52
CA VAL A 148 -15.05 4.25 7.45
C VAL A 148 -15.90 3.00 7.64
N LYS A 149 -15.94 2.45 8.87
CA LYS A 149 -16.79 1.30 9.21
C LYS A 149 -18.27 1.57 8.91
N LEU A 150 -18.78 2.70 9.37
CA LEU A 150 -20.17 3.12 9.11
C LEU A 150 -20.43 3.22 7.61
N GLY A 151 -19.54 3.86 6.85
CA GLY A 151 -19.67 3.96 5.40
C GLY A 151 -19.71 2.59 4.71
N MET A 152 -18.82 1.67 5.10
CA MET A 152 -18.82 0.30 4.56
C MET A 152 -20.11 -0.46 4.85
N GLU A 153 -20.70 -0.28 6.04
CA GLU A 153 -22.00 -0.89 6.38
C GLU A 153 -23.15 -0.28 5.58
N MET A 154 -23.17 1.05 5.43
CA MET A 154 -24.20 1.73 4.64
C MET A 154 -24.14 1.38 3.15
N LEU A 155 -22.95 1.13 2.59
CA LEU A 155 -22.78 0.73 1.18
C LEU A 155 -23.47 -0.59 0.82
N LYS A 156 -23.85 -1.41 1.81
CA LYS A 156 -24.64 -2.63 1.57
C LYS A 156 -26.09 -2.33 1.16
N PHE A 157 -26.59 -1.14 1.48
CA PHE A 157 -28.00 -0.77 1.33
C PHE A 157 -28.22 0.57 0.61
N LEU A 158 -27.21 1.44 0.55
CA LEU A 158 -27.28 2.79 -0.01
C LEU A 158 -26.27 2.98 -1.14
N SER A 159 -26.54 3.94 -2.04
CA SER A 159 -25.61 4.29 -3.11
C SER A 159 -24.35 5.02 -2.59
N ILE A 160 -23.25 4.89 -3.33
CA ILE A 160 -21.95 5.53 -2.99
C ILE A 160 -22.11 7.04 -2.76
N ASP A 161 -22.88 7.73 -3.61
CA ASP A 161 -23.06 9.18 -3.50
C ASP A 161 -23.77 9.60 -2.19
N VAL A 162 -24.74 8.82 -1.73
CA VAL A 162 -25.43 9.07 -0.46
C VAL A 162 -24.50 8.83 0.71
N VAL A 163 -23.77 7.70 0.68
CA VAL A 163 -22.79 7.35 1.72
C VAL A 163 -21.69 8.41 1.83
N ASP A 164 -21.13 8.84 0.69
CA ASP A 164 -20.09 9.85 0.65
C ASP A 164 -20.57 11.18 1.25
N LYS A 165 -21.79 11.63 0.94
CA LYS A 165 -22.37 12.85 1.53
C LYS A 165 -22.49 12.76 3.05
N ILE A 166 -23.01 11.63 3.57
CA ILE A 166 -23.16 11.40 5.01
C ILE A 166 -21.79 11.41 5.70
N VAL A 167 -20.83 10.64 5.17
CA VAL A 167 -19.50 10.52 5.78
C VAL A 167 -18.73 11.85 5.71
N LEU A 168 -18.88 12.62 4.63
CA LEU A 168 -18.28 13.95 4.53
C LEU A 168 -18.91 14.95 5.51
N MET A 169 -20.23 14.88 5.75
CA MET A 169 -20.89 15.69 6.77
C MET A 169 -20.32 15.37 8.16
N LEU A 170 -20.22 14.10 8.52
CA LEU A 170 -19.64 13.65 9.80
C LEU A 170 -18.17 14.06 9.95
N SER A 171 -17.39 13.95 8.88
CA SER A 171 -15.99 14.39 8.82
C SER A 171 -15.86 15.91 9.00
N LYS A 172 -16.80 16.71 8.46
CA LYS A 172 -16.84 18.17 8.70
C LYS A 172 -17.22 18.50 10.14
N ILE A 173 -18.17 17.77 10.74
CA ILE A 173 -18.54 17.96 12.15
C ILE A 173 -17.35 17.66 13.07
N LYS A 174 -16.62 16.56 12.81
CA LYS A 174 -15.49 16.15 13.66
C LYS A 174 -14.25 17.03 13.48
N TYR A 175 -13.87 17.32 12.23
CA TYR A 175 -12.57 17.94 11.92
C TYR A 175 -12.67 19.41 11.52
N GLY A 176 -13.88 19.95 11.33
CA GLY A 176 -14.07 21.30 10.81
C GLY A 176 -13.51 21.50 9.40
N ASP A 177 -13.24 22.75 9.07
CA ASP A 177 -12.57 23.13 7.84
C ASP A 177 -11.05 22.99 7.97
N LEU A 178 -10.49 22.05 7.22
CA LEU A 178 -9.07 21.75 7.24
C LEU A 178 -8.27 22.66 6.28
N ASN A 179 -8.94 23.46 5.44
CA ASN A 179 -8.26 24.43 4.57
C ASN A 179 -7.48 25.47 5.38
N ASN A 180 -7.98 25.83 6.57
CA ASN A 180 -7.32 26.74 7.51
C ASN A 180 -5.94 26.22 7.97
N TYR A 181 -5.69 24.91 7.81
CA TYR A 181 -4.43 24.25 8.15
C TYR A 181 -3.67 23.82 6.89
N GLY A 182 -3.98 24.34 5.71
CA GLY A 182 -3.31 23.99 4.46
C GLY A 182 -3.68 22.62 3.88
N ILE A 183 -4.76 21.99 4.38
CA ILE A 183 -5.23 20.69 3.91
C ILE A 183 -6.48 20.86 3.07
N GLN A 184 -6.35 20.57 1.78
CA GLN A 184 -7.47 20.60 0.85
C GLN A 184 -8.19 19.25 0.80
N ARG A 185 -9.52 19.27 0.79
CA ARG A 185 -10.34 18.08 0.56
C ARG A 185 -10.59 17.88 -0.94
N PRO A 186 -10.55 16.64 -1.46
CA PRO A 186 -10.95 16.35 -2.82
C PRO A 186 -12.42 16.74 -3.10
N SER A 187 -12.72 17.07 -4.35
CA SER A 187 -14.08 17.41 -4.80
C SER A 187 -15.03 16.21 -4.85
N LYS A 188 -14.50 15.01 -5.09
CA LYS A 188 -15.24 13.74 -5.07
C LYS A 188 -15.13 13.07 -3.71
N GLY A 189 -16.14 12.28 -3.34
CA GLY A 189 -16.21 11.63 -2.04
C GLY A 189 -15.21 10.47 -1.86
N PRO A 190 -14.91 10.09 -0.61
CA PRO A 190 -13.88 9.12 -0.28
C PRO A 190 -14.13 7.71 -0.84
N PHE A 191 -15.36 7.20 -0.80
CA PHE A 191 -15.70 5.87 -1.30
C PHE A 191 -15.74 5.86 -2.84
N TYR A 192 -16.27 6.91 -3.46
CA TYR A 192 -16.19 7.08 -4.90
C TYR A 192 -14.73 7.08 -5.39
N LEU A 193 -13.86 7.87 -4.75
CA LEU A 193 -12.44 7.94 -5.11
C LEU A 193 -11.74 6.59 -4.96
N LYS A 194 -12.11 5.81 -3.93
CA LYS A 194 -11.58 4.46 -3.73
C LYS A 194 -11.90 3.56 -4.92
N VAL A 195 -13.16 3.53 -5.37
CA VAL A 195 -13.58 2.71 -6.51
C VAL A 195 -12.93 3.22 -7.81
N ALA A 196 -13.03 4.52 -8.08
CA ALA A 196 -12.58 5.10 -9.34
C ALA A 196 -11.06 5.06 -9.52
N THR A 197 -10.30 5.35 -8.46
CA THR A 197 -8.84 5.54 -8.54
C THR A 197 -8.05 4.48 -7.78
N GLY A 198 -8.65 3.80 -6.80
CA GLY A 198 -7.94 2.93 -5.85
C GLY A 198 -7.44 3.66 -4.61
N ARG A 199 -7.43 5.00 -4.63
CA ARG A 199 -6.97 5.83 -3.51
C ARG A 199 -7.97 5.79 -2.36
N SER A 200 -7.56 5.20 -1.25
CA SER A 200 -8.36 5.18 -0.02
C SER A 200 -8.35 6.56 0.66
N PRO A 201 -9.41 6.90 1.43
CA PRO A 201 -9.27 7.93 2.45
C PRO A 201 -8.20 7.53 3.47
N VAL A 202 -7.60 8.53 4.09
CA VAL A 202 -6.64 8.32 5.17
C VAL A 202 -7.40 8.17 6.47
N ILE A 203 -7.05 7.12 7.21
CA ILE A 203 -7.59 6.86 8.52
C ILE A 203 -6.78 7.70 9.51
N ASP A 204 -7.44 8.67 10.13
CA ASP A 204 -6.80 9.51 11.14
C ASP A 204 -6.71 8.76 12.47
N VAL A 205 -5.51 8.71 13.03
CA VAL A 205 -5.19 8.12 14.34
C VAL A 205 -5.03 9.17 15.44
N GLY A 206 -5.25 10.45 15.12
CA GLY A 206 -5.10 11.58 16.05
C GLY A 206 -4.21 12.70 15.50
N THR A 207 -3.59 12.50 14.34
CA THR A 207 -2.73 13.45 13.66
C THR A 207 -3.46 14.76 13.36
N ILE A 208 -4.73 14.71 12.94
CA ILE A 208 -5.51 15.92 12.67
C ILE A 208 -5.68 16.77 13.93
N GLY A 209 -5.91 16.15 15.09
CA GLY A 209 -5.97 16.86 16.37
C GLY A 209 -4.65 17.57 16.68
N LYS A 210 -3.50 16.91 16.47
CA LYS A 210 -2.17 17.51 16.65
C LYS A 210 -1.92 18.68 15.67
N ILE A 211 -2.46 18.62 14.45
CA ILE A 211 -2.40 19.72 13.48
C ILE A 211 -3.24 20.90 13.96
N GLN A 212 -4.45 20.65 14.45
CA GLN A 212 -5.34 21.68 14.99
C GLN A 212 -4.74 22.37 16.22
N GLU A 213 -4.02 21.62 17.05
CA GLU A 213 -3.24 22.12 18.19
C GLU A 213 -1.90 22.78 17.79
N GLN A 214 -1.59 22.84 16.49
CA GLN A 214 -0.32 23.35 15.93
C GLN A 214 0.95 22.60 16.40
N LYS A 215 0.81 21.40 16.97
CA LYS A 215 1.92 20.50 17.33
C LYS A 215 2.55 19.84 16.11
N ILE A 216 1.79 19.70 15.03
CA ILE A 216 2.28 19.28 13.71
C ILE A 216 1.98 20.40 12.72
N LYS A 217 3.01 20.90 12.03
CA LYS A 217 2.87 21.99 11.06
C LYS A 217 2.69 21.43 9.65
N VAL A 218 1.64 21.85 8.94
CA VAL A 218 1.44 21.48 7.53
C VAL A 218 2.24 22.43 6.63
N LEU A 219 2.98 21.86 5.69
CA LEU A 219 3.80 22.59 4.73
C LEU A 219 3.41 22.22 3.29
N PRO A 220 3.60 23.14 2.33
CA PRO A 220 3.37 22.85 0.91
C PRO A 220 4.50 21.96 0.35
N SER A 221 4.45 21.67 -0.96
CA SER A 221 5.47 20.84 -1.61
C SER A 221 6.88 21.39 -1.46
N ILE A 222 7.84 20.49 -1.35
CA ILE A 222 9.28 20.81 -1.38
C ILE A 222 9.65 21.32 -2.78
N GLU A 223 10.38 22.42 -2.83
CA GLU A 223 10.98 22.98 -4.05
C GLU A 223 12.43 22.49 -4.21
N LYS A 224 13.24 22.65 -3.17
CA LYS A 224 14.63 22.18 -3.12
C LYS A 224 15.13 21.97 -1.69
N VAL A 225 16.21 21.20 -1.58
CA VAL A 225 16.99 21.03 -0.35
C VAL A 225 18.37 21.64 -0.55
N ASP A 226 18.90 22.30 0.48
CA ASP A 226 20.15 23.05 0.45
C ASP A 226 20.83 22.95 1.82
N GLY A 227 21.74 21.98 1.98
CA GLY A 227 22.27 21.63 3.30
C GLY A 227 21.14 21.16 4.22
N ASP A 228 21.09 21.66 5.46
CA ASP A 228 20.04 21.32 6.43
C ASP A 228 18.70 22.05 6.18
N TYR A 229 18.63 22.89 5.15
CA TYR A 229 17.48 23.74 4.88
C TYR A 229 16.64 23.18 3.73
N VAL A 230 15.32 23.13 3.94
CA VAL A 230 14.34 22.75 2.94
C VAL A 230 13.54 23.99 2.56
N ARG A 231 13.51 24.29 1.27
CA ARG A 231 12.70 25.36 0.67
C ARG A 231 11.41 24.78 0.12
N PHE A 232 10.30 25.45 0.39
CA PHE A 232 8.95 25.01 0.03
C PHE A 232 8.34 25.93 -1.04
N ALA A 233 7.31 25.44 -1.72
CA ALA A 233 6.70 26.13 -2.87
C ALA A 233 6.05 27.49 -2.54
N ASN A 234 5.81 27.80 -1.26
CA ASN A 234 5.36 29.12 -0.83
C ASN A 234 6.52 30.11 -0.58
N GLY A 235 7.77 29.71 -0.85
CA GLY A 235 8.97 30.51 -0.62
C GLY A 235 9.58 30.34 0.77
N ASP A 236 8.88 29.70 1.72
CA ASP A 236 9.40 29.48 3.06
C ASP A 236 10.60 28.54 3.01
N THR A 237 11.55 28.79 3.91
CA THR A 237 12.71 27.92 4.12
C THR A 237 12.81 27.55 5.60
N LYS A 238 12.99 26.26 5.90
CA LYS A 238 13.09 25.77 7.28
C LYS A 238 14.21 24.74 7.40
N ARG A 239 14.87 24.74 8.56
CA ARG A 239 15.88 23.75 8.91
C ARG A 239 15.23 22.48 9.45
N PHE A 240 15.77 21.32 9.11
CA PHE A 240 15.36 20.02 9.64
C PHE A 240 16.57 19.15 10.00
N ASP A 241 16.43 18.29 11.00
CA ASP A 241 17.43 17.30 11.40
C ASP A 241 17.20 15.96 10.67
N ALA A 242 15.97 15.68 10.25
CA ALA A 242 15.61 14.47 9.51
C ALA A 242 14.45 14.67 8.53
N ILE A 243 14.46 13.89 7.45
CA ILE A 243 13.39 13.83 6.45
C ILE A 243 12.91 12.37 6.30
N VAL A 244 11.64 12.13 6.57
CA VAL A 244 10.99 10.82 6.40
C VAL A 244 10.04 10.88 5.20
N PHE A 245 10.39 10.17 4.13
CA PHE A 245 9.59 10.06 2.91
C PHE A 245 8.52 8.99 3.06
N ALA A 246 7.28 9.42 3.31
CA ALA A 246 6.07 8.59 3.30
C ALA A 246 5.36 8.71 1.94
N THR A 247 6.12 8.51 0.87
CA THR A 247 5.74 8.80 -0.52
C THR A 247 5.23 7.57 -1.29
N GLY A 248 5.01 6.46 -0.60
CA GLY A 248 4.42 5.24 -1.14
C GLY A 248 5.45 4.29 -1.73
N TYR A 249 4.97 3.31 -2.47
CA TYR A 249 5.78 2.19 -2.93
C TYR A 249 5.64 1.97 -4.44
N LYS A 250 6.55 1.18 -5.00
CA LYS A 250 6.50 0.65 -6.36
C LYS A 250 6.42 -0.87 -6.33
N SER A 251 5.92 -1.44 -7.43
CA SER A 251 6.01 -2.88 -7.65
C SER A 251 7.37 -3.24 -8.27
N ALA A 252 7.96 -4.34 -7.81
CA ALA A 252 9.18 -4.92 -8.34
C ALA A 252 8.93 -5.96 -9.47
N VAL A 253 7.68 -6.16 -9.90
CA VAL A 253 7.33 -7.24 -10.85
C VAL A 253 8.13 -7.18 -12.17
N ARG A 254 8.47 -5.97 -12.62
CA ARG A 254 9.22 -5.75 -13.87
C ARG A 254 10.69 -6.14 -13.79
N GLU A 255 11.23 -6.34 -12.61
CA GLU A 255 12.63 -6.72 -12.43
C GLU A 255 12.86 -8.19 -12.79
N TRP A 256 11.89 -9.05 -12.49
CA TRP A 256 12.03 -10.50 -12.60
C TRP A 256 11.08 -11.16 -13.61
N LEU A 257 9.87 -10.63 -13.85
CA LEU A 257 8.93 -11.22 -14.81
C LEU A 257 9.22 -10.73 -16.24
N LYS A 258 9.54 -11.65 -17.15
CA LYS A 258 9.98 -11.32 -18.52
C LYS A 258 8.88 -11.47 -19.57
N ASP A 259 8.11 -12.56 -19.54
CA ASP A 259 7.17 -12.91 -20.62
C ASP A 259 5.70 -12.72 -20.22
N ASP A 260 5.34 -11.53 -19.75
CA ASP A 260 4.02 -11.28 -19.17
C ASP A 260 2.89 -11.05 -20.19
N GLY A 261 3.14 -11.20 -21.49
CA GLY A 261 2.14 -10.95 -22.54
C GLY A 261 1.56 -9.52 -22.48
N ALA A 262 2.36 -8.54 -22.02
CA ALA A 262 1.95 -7.16 -21.76
C ALA A 262 0.86 -6.98 -20.67
N LEU A 263 0.67 -7.97 -19.79
CA LEU A 263 -0.26 -7.94 -18.67
C LEU A 263 -0.01 -6.74 -17.75
N PHE A 264 1.25 -6.42 -17.46
CA PHE A 264 1.64 -5.29 -16.62
C PHE A 264 1.95 -4.03 -17.45
N GLY A 265 1.85 -2.85 -16.84
CA GLY A 265 2.43 -1.61 -17.36
C GLY A 265 3.92 -1.51 -17.04
N GLU A 266 4.58 -0.46 -17.54
CA GLU A 266 5.97 -0.14 -17.17
C GLU A 266 6.13 0.13 -15.67
N ASN A 267 5.07 0.65 -15.03
CA ASN A 267 5.02 0.88 -13.59
C ASN A 267 4.79 -0.39 -12.75
N GLY A 268 4.74 -1.57 -13.37
CA GLY A 268 4.51 -2.84 -12.67
C GLY A 268 3.08 -3.02 -12.15
N ILE A 269 2.11 -2.26 -12.67
CA ILE A 269 0.69 -2.40 -12.35
C ILE A 269 -0.03 -3.08 -13.53
N PRO A 270 -0.89 -4.09 -13.32
CA PRO A 270 -1.64 -4.74 -14.39
C PRO A 270 -2.50 -3.75 -15.19
N LYS A 271 -2.53 -3.92 -16.51
CA LYS A 271 -3.38 -3.15 -17.44
C LYS A 271 -4.83 -3.64 -17.45
N VAL A 272 -5.12 -4.80 -16.84
CA VAL A 272 -6.45 -5.39 -16.79
C VAL A 272 -7.35 -4.59 -15.83
N GLU A 273 -8.60 -4.39 -16.25
CA GLU A 273 -9.61 -3.72 -15.43
C GLU A 273 -9.76 -4.37 -14.05
N LYS A 274 -9.97 -3.54 -13.02
CA LYS A 274 -9.99 -4.00 -11.64
C LYS A 274 -11.08 -5.02 -11.32
N SER A 275 -12.15 -5.05 -12.12
CA SER A 275 -13.32 -5.92 -11.96
C SER A 275 -13.19 -7.28 -12.65
N LYS A 276 -12.15 -7.50 -13.45
CA LYS A 276 -11.94 -8.74 -14.20
C LYS A 276 -10.90 -9.62 -13.52
N LEU A 277 -11.01 -10.93 -13.74
CA LEU A 277 -9.95 -11.88 -13.40
C LEU A 277 -8.67 -11.42 -14.13
N ARG A 278 -7.62 -11.11 -13.36
CA ARG A 278 -6.35 -10.63 -13.92
C ARG A 278 -5.51 -11.81 -14.41
N LYS A 279 -5.99 -12.38 -15.51
CA LYS A 279 -5.38 -13.48 -16.25
C LYS A 279 -4.64 -12.92 -17.45
N GLY A 280 -3.38 -13.31 -17.59
CA GLY A 280 -2.57 -13.11 -18.78
C GLY A 280 -2.60 -14.34 -19.69
N GLU A 281 -1.70 -14.36 -20.65
CA GLU A 281 -1.49 -15.52 -21.52
C GLU A 281 -0.80 -16.66 -20.77
N ASN A 282 -0.79 -17.86 -21.35
CA ASN A 282 0.04 -18.98 -20.91
C ASN A 282 -0.13 -19.39 -19.44
N GLY A 283 -1.33 -19.24 -18.87
CA GLY A 283 -1.58 -19.59 -17.46
C GLY A 283 -0.96 -18.62 -16.45
N LEU A 284 -0.66 -17.39 -16.86
CA LEU A 284 -0.25 -16.30 -15.98
C LEU A 284 -1.45 -15.67 -15.27
N TYR A 285 -1.32 -15.43 -13.98
CA TYR A 285 -2.30 -14.70 -13.18
C TYR A 285 -1.60 -13.68 -12.29
N CYS A 286 -2.32 -12.65 -11.84
CA CYS A 286 -1.83 -11.79 -10.76
C CYS A 286 -2.89 -11.54 -9.69
N ALA A 287 -2.43 -11.55 -8.43
CA ALA A 287 -3.24 -11.33 -7.24
C ALA A 287 -2.68 -10.18 -6.41
N GLY A 288 -3.55 -9.29 -5.93
CA GLY A 288 -3.14 -8.23 -5.00
C GLY A 288 -2.51 -7.00 -5.63
N PHE A 289 -2.88 -6.72 -6.88
CA PHE A 289 -2.50 -5.50 -7.62
C PHE A 289 -3.69 -4.56 -7.89
N GLY A 290 -4.86 -4.89 -7.31
CA GLY A 290 -6.09 -4.17 -7.56
C GLY A 290 -6.25 -2.86 -6.79
N MET A 291 -5.35 -2.56 -5.85
CA MET A 291 -5.51 -1.45 -4.89
C MET A 291 -6.84 -1.52 -4.11
N MET A 292 -7.32 -2.73 -3.82
CA MET A 292 -8.59 -2.97 -3.10
C MET A 292 -8.36 -3.59 -1.70
N GLY A 293 -7.11 -3.58 -1.22
CA GLY A 293 -6.74 -4.13 0.08
C GLY A 293 -6.98 -5.63 0.18
N LEU A 294 -7.10 -6.14 1.40
CA LEU A 294 -7.23 -7.59 1.68
C LEU A 294 -8.47 -8.23 1.05
N ILE A 295 -9.58 -7.49 0.93
CA ILE A 295 -10.79 -7.99 0.26
C ILE A 295 -10.53 -8.24 -1.22
N GLY A 296 -9.85 -7.30 -1.88
CA GLY A 296 -9.44 -7.45 -3.28
C GLY A 296 -8.53 -8.67 -3.47
N ILE A 297 -7.51 -8.80 -2.62
CA ILE A 297 -6.58 -9.93 -2.63
C ILE A 297 -7.33 -11.27 -2.46
N SER A 298 -8.27 -11.33 -1.52
CA SER A 298 -9.07 -12.54 -1.28
C SER A 298 -9.93 -12.91 -2.49
N ASN A 299 -10.56 -11.93 -3.12
CA ASN A 299 -11.37 -12.13 -4.31
C ASN A 299 -10.52 -12.60 -5.50
N ASP A 300 -9.36 -11.97 -5.72
CA ASP A 300 -8.40 -12.37 -6.74
C ASP A 300 -7.98 -13.84 -6.53
N ALA A 301 -7.55 -14.21 -5.31
CA ALA A 301 -7.11 -15.56 -5.00
C ALA A 301 -8.19 -16.61 -5.26
N LYS A 302 -9.43 -16.35 -4.84
CA LYS A 302 -10.57 -17.26 -5.10
C LYS A 302 -10.85 -17.41 -6.59
N ALA A 303 -10.93 -16.30 -7.32
CA ALA A 303 -11.22 -16.33 -8.75
C ALA A 303 -10.13 -17.06 -9.54
N ILE A 304 -8.85 -16.83 -9.20
CA ILE A 304 -7.70 -17.53 -9.81
C ILE A 304 -7.77 -19.03 -9.51
N SER A 305 -7.97 -19.42 -8.25
CA SER A 305 -8.05 -20.84 -7.87
C SER A 305 -9.18 -21.57 -8.59
N HIS A 306 -10.34 -20.91 -8.76
CA HIS A 306 -11.48 -21.49 -9.46
C HIS A 306 -11.18 -21.69 -10.95
N ASP A 307 -10.61 -20.70 -11.62
CA ASP A 307 -10.25 -20.79 -13.04
C ASP A 307 -9.22 -21.91 -13.29
N ILE A 308 -8.20 -22.03 -12.43
CA ILE A 308 -7.19 -23.11 -12.52
C ILE A 308 -7.85 -24.49 -12.37
N VAL A 309 -8.75 -24.66 -11.40
CA VAL A 309 -9.46 -25.94 -11.20
C VAL A 309 -10.31 -26.30 -12.42
N VAL A 310 -11.02 -25.34 -13.02
CA VAL A 310 -11.82 -25.58 -14.23
C VAL A 310 -10.93 -26.07 -15.38
N ILE A 311 -9.78 -25.44 -15.60
CA ILE A 311 -8.83 -25.84 -16.66
C ILE A 311 -8.30 -27.26 -16.42
N LEU A 312 -7.90 -27.57 -15.17
CA LEU A 312 -7.39 -28.89 -14.82
C LEU A 312 -8.45 -29.98 -15.01
N ASN A 313 -9.71 -29.71 -14.66
CA ASN A 313 -10.80 -30.66 -14.84
C ASN A 313 -11.13 -30.91 -16.32
N GLN A 314 -11.09 -29.87 -17.15
CA GLN A 314 -11.30 -30.00 -18.60
C GLN A 314 -10.24 -30.89 -19.24
N GLU A 315 -8.97 -30.72 -18.86
CA GLU A 315 -7.88 -31.56 -19.36
C GLU A 315 -8.03 -33.02 -18.92
N SER A 316 -8.34 -33.27 -17.64
CA SER A 316 -8.59 -34.64 -17.16
C SER A 316 -9.73 -35.33 -17.93
N SER A 317 -10.82 -34.59 -18.21
CA SER A 317 -11.94 -35.13 -18.99
C SER A 317 -11.63 -35.41 -20.46
N LEU A 318 -10.60 -34.78 -21.03
CA LEU A 318 -10.12 -35.05 -22.38
C LEU A 318 -9.28 -36.35 -22.43
N PHE A 319 -8.60 -36.70 -21.34
CA PHE A 319 -7.83 -37.95 -21.24
C PHE A 319 -8.70 -39.16 -20.93
N ASP A 320 -9.81 -39.00 -20.20
CA ASP A 320 -10.75 -40.09 -19.88
C ASP A 320 -11.64 -40.49 -21.08
N ASN A 321 -11.63 -39.72 -22.17
CA ASN A 321 -12.42 -39.97 -23.39
C ASN A 321 -11.58 -40.49 -24.58
N ILE A 322 -10.32 -40.90 -24.34
CA ILE A 322 -9.42 -41.53 -25.32
C ILE A 322 -9.18 -42.98 -24.89
#